data_AF-A0A5M4D4C1-F1
#
_entry.id   AF-A0A5M4D4C1-F1
#
_cell.length_a   1.000
_cell.length_b   1.000
_cell.length_c   1.000
_cell.angle_alpha   90.00
_cell.angle_beta   90.00
_cell.angle_gamma   90.00
#
_symmetry.space_group_name_H-M   'P 1'
#
loop_
_entity.id
_entity.type
_entity.pdbx_description
1 polymer ?
#
loop_
_entity_poly.entity_id
_entity_poly.type
_entity_poly.pdbx_seq_one_letter_code
_entity_poly.pdbx_strand_id
1 'polypeptide(L)'
;MPSTDFQIVKMVLDNVEARLSNVEVAVNESKPNLSRRQDHPLLSLSDEDLALVTELVLQSGSLKGLAEVYGVSYPTIRARLDRVIERLQLAAQGRKPDPLRQFLADLIERGQMNVDTARRIASLADERVAKGDA
;
A
#
# COMPACT_ATOMS: atom_id res chain seq x y z
N MET A 1 -28.67 -1.82 -51.18
CA MET A 1 -29.29 -1.86 -49.83
C MET A 1 -29.12 -3.28 -49.31
N PRO A 2 -28.49 -3.51 -48.15
CA PRO A 2 -28.41 -4.87 -47.60
C PRO A 2 -29.82 -5.42 -47.38
N SER A 3 -30.03 -6.71 -47.66
CA SER A 3 -31.33 -7.37 -47.51
C SER A 3 -31.79 -7.39 -46.05
N THR A 4 -33.10 -7.44 -45.82
CA THR A 4 -33.71 -7.49 -44.48
C THR A 4 -33.15 -8.65 -43.64
N ASP A 5 -32.85 -9.79 -44.27
CA ASP A 5 -32.24 -10.94 -43.61
C ASP A 5 -30.84 -10.64 -43.04
N PHE A 6 -30.04 -9.82 -43.75
CA PHE A 6 -28.71 -9.43 -43.29
C PHE A 6 -28.78 -8.48 -42.08
N GLN A 7 -29.78 -7.60 -42.04
CA GLN A 7 -30.03 -6.69 -40.90
C GLN A 7 -30.41 -7.46 -39.63
N ILE A 8 -31.24 -8.51 -39.77
CA ILE A 8 -31.66 -9.35 -38.65
C ILE A 8 -30.47 -10.14 -38.09
N VAL A 9 -29.66 -10.75 -38.95
CA VAL A 9 -28.47 -11.50 -38.52
C VAL A 9 -27.47 -10.59 -37.81
N LYS A 10 -27.24 -9.38 -38.35
CA LYS A 10 -26.39 -8.38 -37.71
C LYS A 10 -26.91 -7.96 -36.33
N MET A 11 -28.21 -7.69 -36.20
CA MET A 11 -28.81 -7.30 -34.93
C MET A 11 -28.71 -8.41 -33.87
N VAL A 12 -28.85 -9.67 -34.27
CA VAL A 12 -28.69 -10.82 -33.36
C VAL A 12 -27.23 -10.96 -32.93
N LEU A 13 -26.27 -10.80 -33.85
CA LEU A 13 -24.83 -10.81 -33.54
C LEU A 13 -24.44 -9.68 -32.58
N ASP A 14 -24.86 -8.44 -32.88
CA ASP A 14 -24.59 -7.27 -32.03
C ASP A 14 -25.18 -7.47 -30.61
N ASN A 15 -26.37 -8.07 -30.49
CA ASN A 15 -27.00 -8.36 -29.20
C ASN A 15 -26.32 -9.53 -28.45
N VAL A 16 -25.81 -10.54 -29.16
CA VAL A 16 -25.01 -11.62 -28.55
C VAL A 16 -23.67 -11.08 -28.06
N GLU A 17 -22.97 -10.25 -28.84
CA GLU A 17 -21.73 -9.60 -28.43
C GLU A 17 -21.92 -8.68 -27.22
N ALA A 18 -22.98 -7.86 -27.21
CA ALA A 18 -23.31 -7.00 -26.08
C ALA A 18 -23.65 -7.79 -24.80
N ARG A 19 -24.20 -9.01 -24.94
CA ARG A 19 -24.46 -9.89 -23.80
C ARG A 19 -23.19 -10.58 -23.30
N LEU A 20 -22.26 -10.93 -24.18
CA LEU A 20 -20.98 -11.51 -23.80
C LEU A 20 -20.09 -10.49 -23.06
N SER A 21 -20.07 -9.22 -23.49
CA SER A 21 -19.36 -8.16 -22.77
C SER A 21 -19.94 -7.89 -21.38
N ASN A 22 -21.27 -7.91 -21.24
CA ASN A 22 -21.94 -7.76 -19.93
C ASN A 22 -21.69 -8.95 -18.98
N VAL A 23 -21.47 -10.16 -19.51
CA VAL A 23 -21.11 -11.34 -18.73
C VAL A 23 -19.67 -11.24 -18.20
N GLU A 24 -18.72 -10.71 -18.99
CA GLU A 24 -17.35 -10.44 -18.51
C GLU A 24 -17.34 -9.40 -17.38
N VAL A 25 -18.16 -8.34 -17.48
CA VAL A 25 -18.28 -7.32 -16.43
C VAL A 25 -18.91 -7.90 -15.15
N ALA A 26 -19.98 -8.70 -15.26
CA ALA A 26 -20.66 -9.28 -14.09
C ALA A 26 -19.84 -10.36 -13.36
N VAL A 27 -19.02 -11.13 -14.08
CA VAL A 27 -18.08 -12.11 -13.47
C VAL A 27 -16.96 -11.40 -12.70
N ASN A 28 -16.58 -10.18 -13.11
CA ASN A 28 -15.51 -9.43 -12.45
C ASN A 28 -15.95 -8.79 -11.12
N GLU A 29 -17.24 -8.49 -10.95
CA GLU A 29 -17.79 -7.96 -9.69
C GLU A 29 -18.04 -9.02 -8.62
N SER A 30 -18.16 -10.30 -9.01
CA SER A 30 -18.58 -11.40 -8.11
C SER A 30 -17.45 -12.27 -7.56
N LYS A 31 -16.20 -12.05 -7.97
CA LYS A 31 -15.04 -12.64 -7.28
C LYS A 31 -14.59 -11.65 -6.20
N PRO A 32 -14.65 -11.99 -4.89
CA PRO A 32 -13.92 -11.21 -3.90
C PRO A 32 -12.47 -11.22 -4.37
N ASN A 33 -12.00 -10.05 -4.78
CA ASN A 33 -10.70 -9.83 -5.38
C ASN A 33 -9.62 -10.35 -4.42
N LEU A 34 -9.16 -11.59 -4.62
CA LEU A 34 -8.09 -12.22 -3.83
C LEU A 34 -6.75 -11.48 -4.02
N SER A 35 -6.64 -10.64 -5.05
CA SER A 35 -5.51 -9.71 -5.24
C SER A 35 -5.57 -8.51 -4.29
N ARG A 36 -6.73 -8.20 -3.67
CA ARG A 36 -6.87 -7.07 -2.73
C ARG A 36 -6.21 -7.31 -1.37
N ARG A 37 -5.88 -8.58 -1.03
CA ARG A 37 -5.08 -8.87 0.16
C ARG A 37 -3.62 -8.42 0.02
N GLN A 38 -3.11 -8.24 -1.20
CA GLN A 38 -1.71 -7.91 -1.42
C GLN A 38 -1.37 -6.43 -1.15
N ASP A 39 -2.40 -5.56 -1.02
CA ASP A 39 -2.23 -4.13 -0.78
C ASP A 39 -2.78 -3.69 0.59
N HIS A 40 -2.74 -4.55 1.62
CA HIS A 40 -3.15 -4.13 2.96
C HIS A 40 -2.02 -3.32 3.63
N PRO A 41 -2.28 -2.09 4.16
CA PRO A 41 -1.24 -1.24 4.74
C PRO A 41 -0.43 -1.89 5.88
N LEU A 42 -1.04 -2.81 6.63
CA LEU A 42 -0.30 -3.57 7.66
C LEU A 42 0.84 -4.42 7.07
N LEU A 43 0.75 -4.85 5.81
CA LEU A 43 1.79 -5.66 5.17
C LEU A 43 3.05 -4.85 4.84
N SER A 44 3.03 -3.52 4.96
CA SER A 44 4.22 -2.68 4.82
C SER A 44 4.97 -2.47 6.14
N LEU A 45 4.43 -2.94 7.26
CA LEU A 45 5.08 -2.85 8.56
C LEU A 45 6.15 -3.95 8.69
N SER A 46 7.19 -3.69 9.49
CA SER A 46 8.17 -4.72 9.82
C SER A 46 7.57 -5.79 10.74
N ASP A 47 8.21 -6.96 10.83
CA ASP A 47 7.77 -8.04 11.73
C ASP A 47 7.68 -7.57 13.20
N GLU A 48 8.61 -6.71 13.63
CA GLU A 48 8.62 -6.14 14.97
C GLU A 48 7.46 -5.16 15.22
N ASP A 49 7.07 -4.40 14.20
CA ASP A 49 5.90 -3.51 14.26
C ASP A 49 4.61 -4.34 14.27
N LEU A 50 4.53 -5.39 13.45
CA LEU A 50 3.40 -6.32 13.42
C LEU A 50 3.22 -7.04 14.76
N ALA A 51 4.31 -7.45 15.41
CA ALA A 51 4.28 -8.01 16.75
C ALA A 51 3.73 -7.01 17.78
N LEU A 52 4.17 -5.75 17.71
CA LEU A 52 3.65 -4.68 18.58
C LEU A 52 2.15 -4.44 18.38
N VAL A 53 1.70 -4.39 17.12
CA VAL A 53 0.27 -4.24 16.79
C VAL A 53 -0.53 -5.43 17.30
N THR A 54 -0.01 -6.64 17.16
CA THR A 54 -0.65 -7.87 17.65
C THR A 54 -0.83 -7.81 19.15
N GLU A 55 0.23 -7.49 19.90
CA GLU A 55 0.15 -7.38 21.36
C GLU A 55 -0.78 -6.23 21.79
N LEU A 56 -0.76 -5.10 21.08
CA LEU A 56 -1.69 -4.01 21.35
C LEU A 56 -3.15 -4.46 21.25
N VAL A 57 -3.50 -5.27 20.23
CA VAL A 57 -4.86 -5.82 20.08
C VAL A 57 -5.18 -6.81 21.20
N LEU A 58 -4.24 -7.68 21.58
CA LEU A 58 -4.41 -8.63 22.69
C LEU A 58 -4.63 -7.91 24.02
N GLN A 59 -3.97 -6.77 24.22
CA GLN A 59 -4.15 -5.88 25.38
C GLN A 59 -5.36 -4.93 25.28
N SER A 60 -6.26 -5.15 24.31
CA SER A 60 -7.44 -4.29 24.07
C SER A 60 -7.10 -2.81 23.85
N GLY A 61 -5.93 -2.51 23.28
CA GLY A 61 -5.43 -1.16 23.07
C GLY A 61 -4.75 -0.52 24.29
N SER A 62 -4.53 -1.26 25.38
CA SER A 62 -3.93 -0.73 26.60
C SER A 62 -2.42 -0.51 26.44
N LEU A 63 -2.00 0.74 26.28
CA LEU A 63 -0.59 1.14 26.32
C LEU A 63 0.09 0.81 27.66
N LYS A 64 -0.66 0.76 28.77
CA LYS A 64 -0.13 0.33 30.07
C LYS A 64 0.15 -1.18 30.09
N GLY A 65 -0.81 -1.99 29.60
CA GLY A 65 -0.62 -3.44 29.47
C GLY A 65 0.54 -3.75 28.52
N LEU A 66 0.65 -3.01 27.42
CA LEU A 66 1.77 -3.12 26.49
C LEU A 66 3.12 -2.78 27.17
N ALA A 67 3.17 -1.74 28.00
CA ALA A 67 4.37 -1.39 28.76
C ALA A 67 4.80 -2.52 29.72
N GLU A 68 3.85 -3.17 30.39
CA GLU A 68 4.09 -4.31 31.28
C GLU A 68 4.61 -5.52 30.49
N VAL A 69 3.98 -5.89 29.38
CA VAL A 69 4.39 -7.03 28.54
C VAL A 69 5.80 -6.85 27.98
N TYR A 70 6.11 -5.64 27.49
CA TYR A 70 7.44 -5.34 26.94
C TYR A 70 8.47 -4.99 28.02
N GLY A 71 8.09 -4.91 29.31
CA GLY A 71 9.00 -4.58 30.41
C GLY A 71 9.63 -3.19 30.31
N VAL A 72 8.94 -2.23 29.71
CA VAL A 72 9.44 -0.86 29.48
C VAL A 72 8.53 0.19 30.11
N SER A 73 9.01 1.42 30.21
CA SER A 73 8.18 2.52 30.69
C SER A 73 7.06 2.88 29.70
N TYR A 74 5.95 3.39 30.22
CA TYR A 74 4.84 3.88 29.40
C TYR A 74 5.28 4.92 28.35
N PRO A 75 6.11 5.94 28.67
CA PRO A 75 6.65 6.84 27.65
C PRO A 75 7.42 6.13 26.53
N THR A 76 8.19 5.09 26.86
CA THR A 76 8.96 4.32 25.88
C THR A 76 8.05 3.59 24.89
N ILE A 77 7.05 2.87 25.37
CA ILE A 77 6.16 2.10 24.49
C ILE A 77 5.25 3.01 23.66
N ARG A 78 4.84 4.15 24.23
CA ARG A 78 4.07 5.17 23.52
C ARG A 78 4.85 5.73 22.33
N ALA A 79 6.10 6.14 22.54
CA ALA A 79 6.94 6.64 21.45
C ALA A 79 7.20 5.57 20.37
N ARG A 80 7.27 4.29 20.76
CA ARG A 80 7.38 3.19 19.80
C ARG A 80 6.08 3.05 18.98
N LEU A 81 4.92 3.05 19.62
CA LEU A 81 3.63 2.96 18.94
C LEU A 81 3.40 4.15 18.00
N ASP A 82 3.75 5.38 18.42
CA ASP A 82 3.63 6.58 17.59
C ASP A 82 4.36 6.42 16.25
N ARG A 83 5.58 5.86 16.26
CA ARG A 83 6.35 5.57 15.03
C ARG A 83 5.69 4.51 14.14
N VAL A 84 4.99 3.54 14.71
CA VAL A 84 4.23 2.53 13.95
C VAL A 84 3.01 3.17 13.31
N ILE A 85 2.30 4.03 14.05
CA ILE A 85 1.15 4.78 13.55
C ILE A 85 1.56 5.68 12.38
N GLU A 86 2.67 6.40 12.48
CA GLU A 86 3.18 7.24 11.38
C GLU A 86 3.46 6.42 10.11
N ARG A 87 4.15 5.28 10.24
CA ARG A 87 4.40 4.37 9.10
C ARG A 87 3.10 3.86 8.48
N LEU A 88 2.16 3.43 9.32
CA LEU A 88 0.88 2.90 8.88
C LEU A 88 0.01 3.96 8.20
N GLN A 89 0.05 5.21 8.68
CA GLN A 89 -0.65 6.33 8.04
C GLN A 89 -0.12 6.61 6.63
N LEU A 90 1.20 6.58 6.45
CA LEU A 90 1.82 6.75 5.12
C LEU A 90 1.39 5.61 4.18
N ALA A 91 1.45 4.36 4.65
CA ALA A 91 1.02 3.20 3.89
C ALA A 91 -0.48 3.24 3.53
N ALA A 92 -1.33 3.65 4.48
CA ALA A 92 -2.78 3.78 4.27
C ALA A 92 -3.17 4.86 3.26
N GLN A 93 -2.33 5.89 3.10
CA GLN A 93 -2.50 6.92 2.07
C GLN A 93 -2.04 6.45 0.67
N GLY A 94 -1.65 5.18 0.52
CA GLY A 94 -1.13 4.64 -0.74
C GLY A 94 0.25 5.18 -1.10
N ARG A 95 0.92 5.89 -0.17
CA ARG A 95 2.32 6.26 -0.33
C ARG A 95 3.15 5.00 -0.15
N LYS A 96 3.52 4.38 -1.27
CA LYS A 96 4.55 3.35 -1.27
C LYS A 96 5.84 3.95 -0.70
N PRO A 97 6.65 3.19 0.04
CA PRO A 97 7.98 3.63 0.45
C PRO A 97 8.69 4.19 -0.78
N ASP A 98 9.18 5.42 -0.68
CA ASP A 98 9.89 6.06 -1.78
C ASP A 98 11.09 5.15 -2.15
N PRO A 99 11.09 4.54 -3.36
CA PRO A 99 12.12 3.60 -3.76
C PRO A 99 13.52 4.21 -3.68
N LEU A 100 13.62 5.53 -3.91
CA LEU A 100 14.87 6.26 -3.75
C LEU A 100 15.32 6.25 -2.29
N ARG A 101 14.43 6.54 -1.34
CA ARG A 101 14.77 6.57 0.09
C ARG A 101 15.16 5.21 0.62
N GLN A 102 14.50 4.13 0.16
CA GLN A 102 14.92 2.77 0.48
C GLN A 102 16.31 2.46 -0.08
N PHE A 103 16.55 2.77 -1.35
CA PHE A 103 17.87 2.54 -1.95
C PHE A 103 18.98 3.33 -1.25
N LEU A 104 18.72 4.58 -0.85
CA LEU A 104 19.67 5.39 -0.09
C LEU A 104 19.95 4.80 1.30
N ALA A 105 18.94 4.27 1.98
CA ALA A 105 19.10 3.60 3.27
C ALA A 105 19.99 2.35 3.14
N ASP A 106 19.74 1.51 2.13
CA ASP A 106 20.55 0.32 1.85
C ASP A 106 22.04 0.66 1.60
N LEU A 107 22.31 1.76 0.88
CA LEU A 107 23.68 2.20 0.62
C LEU A 107 24.39 2.68 1.90
N ILE A 108 23.67 3.29 2.83
CA ILE A 108 24.20 3.68 4.14
C ILE A 108 24.53 2.44 4.96
N GLU A 109 23.62 1.47 5.04
CA GLU A 109 23.83 0.23 5.79
C GLU A 109 25.03 -0.58 5.27
N ARG A 110 25.23 -0.57 3.95
CA ARG A 110 26.39 -1.20 3.30
C ARG A 110 27.69 -0.40 3.44
N GLY A 111 27.65 0.78 4.06
CA GLY A 111 28.80 1.68 4.20
C GLY A 111 29.27 2.30 2.87
N GLN A 112 28.44 2.23 1.82
CA GLN A 112 28.74 2.74 0.48
C GLN A 112 28.34 4.20 0.31
N MET A 113 27.59 4.77 1.27
CA MET A 113 27.17 6.16 1.27
C MET A 113 27.12 6.70 2.70
N ASN A 114 27.46 7.99 2.86
CA ASN A 114 27.28 8.69 4.13
C ASN A 114 25.86 9.30 4.24
N VAL A 115 25.41 9.53 5.47
CA VAL A 115 24.07 10.03 5.77
C VAL A 115 23.85 11.45 5.19
N ASP A 116 24.87 12.30 5.19
CA ASP A 116 24.76 13.68 4.73
C ASP A 116 24.54 13.79 3.22
N THR A 117 25.23 12.94 2.44
CA THR A 117 25.09 12.81 0.99
C THR A 117 23.72 12.24 0.65
N ALA A 118 23.27 11.20 1.35
CA ALA A 118 21.93 10.64 1.17
C ALA A 118 20.83 11.69 1.40
N ARG A 119 20.96 12.52 2.45
CA ARG A 119 20.03 13.62 2.73
C ARG A 119 19.99 14.65 1.59
N ARG A 120 21.14 15.06 1.06
CA ARG A 120 21.20 16.00 -0.07
C ARG A 120 20.50 15.44 -1.31
N ILE A 121 20.69 14.16 -1.61
CA ILE A 121 20.01 13.50 -2.74
C ILE A 121 18.50 13.47 -2.54
N ALA A 122 18.04 13.12 -1.33
CA ALA A 122 16.61 13.12 -1.01
C ALA A 122 15.98 14.51 -1.16
N SER A 123 16.64 15.57 -0.68
CA SER A 123 16.15 16.95 -0.85
C SER A 123 16.07 17.38 -2.31
N LEU A 124 17.07 17.02 -3.12
CA LEU A 124 17.04 17.30 -4.56
C LEU A 124 15.89 16.58 -5.27
N ALA A 125 15.59 15.34 -4.89
CA ALA A 125 14.47 14.60 -5.44
C ALA A 125 13.12 15.23 -5.07
N ASP A 126 12.95 15.64 -3.81
CA ASP A 126 11.76 16.35 -3.33
C ASP A 126 11.54 17.66 -4.13
N GLU A 127 12.62 18.40 -4.43
CA GLU A 127 12.57 19.62 -5.27
C GLU A 127 12.16 19.36 -6.72
N ARG A 128 12.57 18.22 -7.31
CA ARG A 128 12.16 17.84 -8.68
C ARG A 128 10.70 17.44 -8.74
N VAL A 129 10.21 16.71 -7.75
CA VAL A 129 8.79 16.34 -7.63
C VAL A 129 7.93 17.61 -7.49
N ALA A 130 8.37 18.60 -6.71
CA ALA A 130 7.67 19.87 -6.56
C ALA A 130 7.65 20.73 -7.84
N LYS A 131 8.62 20.54 -8.75
CA LYS A 131 8.71 21.28 -10.02
C LYS A 131 7.98 20.62 -11.19
N GLY A 132 7.42 19.41 -11.02
CA GLY A 132 6.57 18.76 -12.01
C GLY A 132 7.29 18.14 -13.22
N ASP A 133 8.60 17.90 -13.13
CA ASP A 133 9.40 17.30 -14.21
C ASP A 133 9.41 15.74 -14.13
N ALA A 134 8.25 15.12 -13.94
CA ALA A 134 8.11 13.65 -13.88
C ALA A 134 7.07 13.14 -14.89
#